data_AF-A0A8K0CNU1-F1
#
_entry.id   AF-A0A8K0CNU1-F1
#
_cell.length_a   1.000
_cell.length_b   1.000
_cell.length_c   1.000
_cell.angle_alpha   90.00
_cell.angle_beta   90.00
_cell.angle_gamma   90.00
#
_symmetry.space_group_name_H-M   'P 1'
#
loop_
_entity.id
_entity.type
_entity.pdbx_description
1 polymer ?
#
loop_
_entity_poly.entity_id
_entity_poly.type
_entity_poly.pdbx_seq_one_letter_code
_entity_poly.pdbx_strand_id
1 'polypeptide(L)'
;KNIWIKAHENCIYIDYTDGSAKHNKLCDSRKGYVCDIYCLDPIPKFPLFQNNIWNCSTKTTDKMCDVSCKEGSVLEGADKVICLKWGWVDAYNKTTKLPICRDESEAASDLISWLDEFRRKQYRILFVVDEAITISTKQWWQQLKFVAALMQAFP
;
A
#
# COMPACT_ATOMS: atom_id res chain seq x y z
N LYS A 1 -10.42 -13.04 -0.61
CA LYS A 1 -9.35 -13.48 -1.55
C LYS A 1 -8.04 -13.06 -0.94
N ASN A 2 -7.15 -14.00 -0.64
CA ASN A 2 -5.87 -13.68 0.00
C ASN A 2 -4.81 -13.55 -1.09
N ILE A 3 -4.01 -12.49 -1.04
CA ILE A 3 -2.86 -12.30 -1.92
C ILE A 3 -1.65 -12.77 -1.13
N TRP A 4 -0.96 -13.77 -1.66
CA TRP A 4 0.28 -14.27 -1.07
C TRP A 4 1.46 -13.70 -1.84
N ILE A 5 2.29 -12.93 -1.14
CA ILE A 5 3.52 -12.37 -1.69
C ILE A 5 4.67 -13.19 -1.13
N LYS A 6 5.36 -13.94 -2.00
CA LYS A 6 6.56 -14.69 -1.61
C LYS A 6 7.76 -14.14 -2.37
N ALA A 7 8.75 -13.63 -1.64
CA ALA A 7 10.02 -13.20 -2.22
C ALA A 7 10.97 -14.41 -2.26
N HIS A 8 11.57 -14.67 -3.41
CA HIS A 8 12.67 -15.63 -3.55
C HIS A 8 13.77 -14.99 -4.38
N GLU A 9 14.94 -14.81 -3.77
CA GLU A 9 16.24 -14.28 -4.22
C GLU A 9 16.30 -13.25 -5.38
N ASN A 10 15.49 -13.33 -6.45
CA ASN A 10 15.35 -12.34 -7.52
C ASN A 10 13.93 -12.18 -8.13
N CYS A 11 12.88 -12.83 -7.60
CA CYS A 11 11.50 -12.71 -8.12
C CYS A 11 10.50 -12.43 -6.97
N ILE A 12 9.53 -11.54 -7.22
CA ILE A 12 8.33 -11.40 -6.38
C ILE A 12 7.24 -12.28 -6.99
N TYR A 13 6.84 -13.30 -6.24
CA TYR A 13 5.70 -14.15 -6.58
C TYR A 13 4.42 -13.50 -6.03
N ILE A 14 3.51 -13.10 -6.91
CA ILE A 14 2.17 -12.65 -6.53
C ILE A 14 1.19 -13.74 -6.98
N ASP A 15 0.72 -14.52 -6.00
CA ASP A 15 -0.29 -15.54 -6.25
C ASP A 15 -1.68 -15.00 -5.93
N TYR A 16 -2.58 -15.14 -6.90
CA TYR A 16 -4.00 -14.85 -6.74
C TYR A 16 -4.84 -16.12 -6.54
N THR A 17 -4.18 -17.29 -6.47
CA THR A 17 -4.83 -18.58 -6.26
C THR A 17 -4.82 -19.01 -4.79
N ASP A 18 -5.81 -19.81 -4.44
CA ASP A 18 -6.09 -20.41 -3.15
C ASP A 18 -5.06 -21.49 -2.76
N GLY A 19 -3.81 -21.06 -2.56
CA GLY A 19 -2.80 -21.69 -1.69
C GLY A 19 -2.42 -23.16 -1.96
N SER A 20 -2.83 -23.77 -3.06
CA SER A 20 -2.74 -25.23 -3.24
C SER A 20 -1.73 -25.71 -4.28
N ALA A 21 -1.03 -24.82 -5.00
CA ALA A 21 -0.11 -25.21 -6.06
C ALA A 21 1.37 -25.23 -5.60
N LYS A 22 1.99 -26.41 -5.65
CA LYS A 22 3.44 -26.58 -5.46
C LYS A 22 4.18 -26.08 -6.70
N HIS A 23 4.97 -25.01 -6.60
CA HIS A 23 5.68 -24.41 -7.73
C HIS A 23 7.20 -24.52 -7.58
N ASN A 24 7.82 -25.21 -8.54
CA ASN A 24 9.27 -25.43 -8.64
C ASN A 24 9.74 -25.13 -10.07
N LYS A 25 9.46 -23.93 -10.59
CA LYS A 25 9.89 -23.50 -11.93
C LYS A 25 10.38 -22.05 -11.94
N LEU A 26 11.55 -21.87 -12.54
CA LEU A 26 12.19 -20.59 -12.86
C LEU A 26 11.24 -19.69 -13.64
N CYS A 27 11.36 -18.39 -13.38
CA CYS A 27 10.49 -17.32 -13.85
C CYS A 27 10.51 -17.24 -15.39
N ASP A 28 9.49 -17.79 -16.07
CA ASP A 28 9.34 -17.73 -17.53
C ASP A 28 8.05 -16.99 -17.90
N SER A 29 8.25 -15.72 -18.28
CA SER A 29 7.52 -14.78 -19.15
C SER A 29 6.01 -14.84 -19.44
N ARG A 30 5.21 -15.81 -18.97
CA ARG A 30 3.79 -15.94 -19.39
C ARG A 30 2.73 -15.91 -18.29
N LYS A 31 3.10 -15.72 -17.02
CA LYS A 31 2.11 -15.54 -15.93
C LYS A 31 2.64 -14.62 -14.83
N GLY A 32 2.31 -13.32 -14.89
CA GLY A 32 2.34 -12.43 -13.71
C GLY A 32 3.63 -12.42 -12.88
N TYR A 33 4.79 -12.71 -13.47
CA TYR A 33 6.07 -12.63 -12.78
C TYR A 33 6.63 -11.23 -12.99
N VAL A 34 6.87 -10.48 -11.91
CA VAL A 34 7.78 -9.33 -11.96
C VAL A 34 9.18 -9.89 -11.71
N CYS A 35 9.86 -10.23 -12.79
CA CYS A 35 11.28 -10.50 -12.79
C CYS A 35 11.98 -9.15 -12.90
N ASP A 36 12.99 -8.93 -12.06
CA ASP A 36 13.87 -7.77 -12.16
C ASP A 36 13.24 -6.41 -11.84
N ILE A 37 12.89 -6.19 -10.57
CA ILE A 37 12.85 -4.84 -10.03
C ILE A 37 14.28 -4.42 -9.69
N TYR A 38 15.16 -4.31 -10.69
CA TYR A 38 16.34 -3.46 -10.49
C TYR A 38 15.85 -2.03 -10.18
N CYS A 39 16.74 -1.17 -9.70
CA CYS A 39 16.52 0.27 -9.58
C CYS A 39 16.41 0.92 -10.98
N LEU A 40 15.61 0.34 -11.87
CA LEU A 40 15.39 0.74 -13.25
C LEU A 40 14.82 2.15 -13.20
N ASP A 41 15.57 3.07 -13.80
CA ASP A 41 15.01 4.32 -14.25
C ASP A 41 14.48 4.11 -15.68
N PRO A 42 13.25 4.54 -15.98
CA PRO A 42 12.25 5.07 -15.06
C PRO A 42 11.56 3.96 -14.25
N ILE A 43 11.09 4.29 -13.03
CA ILE A 43 10.30 3.38 -12.19
C ILE A 43 9.22 2.74 -13.06
N PRO A 44 9.15 1.40 -13.10
CA PRO A 44 8.27 0.72 -14.04
C PRO A 44 6.84 1.16 -13.77
N LYS A 45 6.21 1.71 -14.82
CA LYS A 45 4.82 2.14 -14.85
C LYS A 45 3.92 0.91 -14.81
N PHE A 46 3.88 0.23 -13.66
CA PHE A 46 2.94 -0.85 -13.44
C PHE A 46 1.53 -0.26 -13.25
N PRO A 47 0.48 -0.98 -13.69
CA PRO A 47 -0.91 -0.55 -13.50
C PRO A 47 -1.25 -0.21 -12.04
N LEU A 48 -0.61 -0.90 -11.09
CA LEU A 48 -0.79 -0.70 -9.66
C LEU A 48 -0.20 0.61 -9.10
N PHE A 49 0.61 1.34 -9.89
CA PHE A 49 1.26 2.59 -9.48
C PHE A 49 0.78 3.81 -10.29
N GLN A 50 -0.33 3.70 -11.02
CA GLN A 50 -0.81 4.77 -11.92
C GLN A 50 -1.18 6.09 -11.19
N ASN A 51 -1.52 5.99 -9.91
CA ASN A 51 -1.87 7.13 -9.06
C ASN A 51 -0.71 7.59 -8.18
N ASN A 52 0.42 6.88 -8.20
CA ASN A 52 1.60 7.26 -7.46
C ASN A 52 2.39 8.33 -8.21
N ILE A 53 2.88 9.30 -7.46
CA ILE A 53 3.82 10.33 -7.87
C ILE A 53 5.14 10.01 -7.15
N TRP A 54 6.18 9.75 -7.92
CA TRP A 54 7.48 9.33 -7.40
C TRP A 54 8.51 10.43 -7.59
N ASN A 55 9.06 10.94 -6.48
CA ASN A 55 10.08 11.96 -6.45
C ASN A 55 11.40 11.34 -6.00
N CYS A 56 12.24 10.96 -6.97
CA CYS A 56 13.47 10.22 -6.69
C CYS A 56 14.70 11.12 -6.71
N SER A 57 15.56 10.97 -5.70
CA SER A 57 16.87 11.60 -5.68
C SER A 57 17.89 10.71 -6.38
N THR A 58 18.64 11.28 -7.33
CA THR A 58 19.66 10.57 -8.13
C THR A 58 21.06 10.62 -7.52
N LYS A 59 21.21 11.17 -6.30
CA LYS A 59 22.50 11.62 -5.76
C LYS A 59 23.33 10.58 -4.99
N THR A 60 22.88 9.34 -4.82
CA THR A 60 23.66 8.33 -4.07
C THR A 60 23.58 6.95 -4.70
N THR A 61 24.53 6.10 -4.31
CA THR A 61 24.56 4.65 -4.57
C THR A 61 23.28 3.92 -4.15
N ASP A 62 22.45 4.55 -3.30
CA ASP A 62 21.14 4.09 -2.89
C ASP A 62 20.07 5.07 -3.39
N LYS A 63 19.39 4.75 -4.51
CA LYS A 63 18.30 5.59 -5.01
C LYS A 63 17.17 5.61 -3.98
N MET A 64 16.74 6.80 -3.59
CA MET A 64 15.65 6.97 -2.63
C MET A 64 14.57 7.84 -3.25
N CYS A 65 13.32 7.42 -3.09
CA CYS A 65 12.15 8.11 -3.62
C CYS A 65 11.15 8.40 -2.50
N ASP A 66 10.65 9.64 -2.51
CA ASP A 66 9.43 9.99 -1.81
C ASP A 66 8.25 9.68 -2.74
N VAL A 67 7.23 9.00 -2.21
CA VAL A 67 6.03 8.58 -2.92
C VAL A 67 4.83 9.32 -2.35
N SER A 68 4.10 9.99 -3.23
CA SER A 68 2.82 10.62 -2.91
C SER A 68 1.73 10.17 -3.88
N CYS A 69 0.48 10.52 -3.61
CA CYS A 69 -0.64 10.20 -4.48
C CYS A 69 -1.16 11.44 -5.19
N LYS A 70 -1.77 11.22 -6.36
CA LYS A 70 -2.63 12.23 -7.00
C LYS A 70 -3.81 12.58 -6.09
N GLU A 71 -4.36 13.77 -6.30
CA GLU A 71 -5.59 14.20 -5.62
C GLU A 71 -6.73 13.20 -5.85
N GLY A 72 -7.52 12.93 -4.80
CA GLY A 72 -8.58 11.92 -4.80
C GLY A 72 -8.08 10.49 -4.59
N SER A 73 -6.81 10.30 -4.22
CA SER A 73 -6.24 9.00 -3.89
C SER A 73 -5.49 9.02 -2.56
N VAL A 74 -5.54 7.89 -1.84
CA VAL A 74 -4.89 7.69 -0.55
C VAL A 74 -3.70 6.75 -0.71
N LEU A 75 -2.59 7.10 -0.06
CA LEU A 75 -1.38 6.29 -0.01
C LEU A 75 -1.55 5.15 0.99
N GLU A 76 -1.37 3.92 0.53
CA GLU A 76 -1.23 2.75 1.39
C GLU A 76 0.20 2.23 1.35
N GLY A 77 0.84 2.14 2.51
CA GLY A 77 2.24 1.72 2.66
C GLY A 77 3.16 2.90 2.94
N ALA A 78 4.47 2.72 2.74
CA ALA A 78 5.46 3.74 3.07
C ALA A 78 5.51 4.85 2.02
N ASP A 79 5.54 6.10 2.49
CA ASP A 79 5.79 7.29 1.68
C ASP A 79 7.25 7.42 1.24
N LYS A 80 8.13 6.55 1.72
CA LYS A 80 9.55 6.51 1.34
C LYS A 80 9.97 5.11 0.98
N VAL A 81 10.62 4.98 -0.16
CA VAL A 81 11.23 3.73 -0.59
C VAL A 81 12.67 3.95 -1.00
N ILE A 82 13.47 2.93 -0.75
CA ILE A 82 14.89 2.90 -1.05
C ILE A 82 15.16 1.72 -1.97
N CYS A 83 16.05 1.92 -2.94
CA CYS A 83 16.50 0.87 -3.79
C CYS A 83 17.78 0.26 -3.25
N LEU A 84 17.72 -1.03 -2.94
CA LEU A 84 18.85 -1.84 -2.53
C LEU A 84 19.30 -2.74 -3.67
N LYS A 85 20.37 -3.52 -3.47
CA LYS A 85 20.92 -4.45 -4.49
C LYS A 85 19.89 -5.43 -5.05
N TRP A 86 18.84 -5.75 -4.28
CA TRP A 86 17.77 -6.68 -4.65
C TRP A 86 16.43 -5.98 -4.98
N GLY A 87 16.43 -4.65 -5.10
CA GLY A 87 15.28 -3.87 -5.59
C GLY A 87 14.70 -2.86 -4.58
N TRP A 88 13.54 -2.32 -4.94
CA TRP A 88 12.82 -1.33 -4.12
C TRP A 88 12.22 -1.96 -2.87
N VAL A 89 12.48 -1.33 -1.73
CA VAL A 89 11.89 -1.70 -0.44
C VAL A 89 11.41 -0.45 0.29
N ASP A 90 10.46 -0.64 1.20
CA ASP A 90 10.06 0.35 2.20
C ASP A 90 11.30 0.85 2.96
N ALA A 91 11.48 2.17 3.04
CA ALA A 91 12.67 2.77 3.63
C ALA A 91 12.75 2.58 5.15
N TYR A 92 11.61 2.44 5.83
CA TYR A 92 11.50 2.37 7.29
C TYR A 92 11.68 0.94 7.81
N ASN A 93 10.99 -0.02 7.22
CA ASN A 93 10.97 -1.40 7.71
C ASN A 93 11.68 -2.41 6.79
N LYS A 94 12.20 -1.96 5.63
CA LYS A 94 12.90 -2.78 4.62
C LYS A 94 12.06 -3.94 4.08
N THR A 95 10.73 -3.84 4.15
CA THR A 95 9.83 -4.83 3.52
C THR A 95 9.71 -4.60 2.03
N THR A 96 9.36 -5.65 1.29
CA THR A 96 9.10 -5.59 -0.16
C THR A 96 7.69 -5.09 -0.49
N LYS A 97 6.93 -4.61 0.50
CA LYS A 97 5.59 -4.07 0.29
C LYS A 97 5.71 -2.63 -0.19
N LEU A 98 5.62 -2.44 -1.50
CA LEU A 98 5.68 -1.12 -2.10
C LEU A 98 4.38 -0.34 -1.87
N PRO A 99 4.48 1.00 -1.78
CA PRO A 99 3.32 1.86 -1.63
C PRO A 99 2.42 1.81 -2.86
N ILE A 100 1.11 1.81 -2.63
CA ILE A 100 0.10 1.92 -3.67
C ILE A 100 -0.83 3.10 -3.37
N CYS A 101 -1.23 3.83 -4.40
CA CYS A 101 -2.26 4.85 -4.29
C CYS A 101 -3.60 4.25 -4.72
N ARG A 102 -4.57 4.21 -3.80
CA ARG A 102 -5.94 3.78 -4.10
C ARG A 102 -6.86 4.97 -4.21
N ASP A 103 -7.91 4.84 -5.00
CA ASP A 103 -8.98 5.83 -5.04
C ASP A 103 -9.62 5.98 -3.65
N GLU A 104 -9.90 7.21 -3.23
CA GLU A 104 -10.50 7.51 -1.93
C GLU A 104 -11.84 6.81 -1.72
N SER A 105 -12.66 6.71 -2.78
CA SER A 105 -13.98 6.08 -2.70
C SER A 105 -13.89 4.56 -2.56
N GLU A 106 -12.93 3.93 -3.25
CA GLU A 106 -12.64 2.50 -3.12
C GLU A 106 -12.10 2.19 -1.72
N ALA A 107 -11.15 2.99 -1.23
CA ALA A 107 -10.58 2.83 0.10
C ALA A 107 -11.66 2.98 1.20
N ALA A 108 -12.56 3.94 1.05
CA ALA A 108 -13.69 4.12 1.96
C ALA A 108 -14.66 2.92 1.90
N SER A 109 -14.96 2.40 0.71
CA SER A 109 -15.82 1.22 0.54
C SER A 109 -15.23 -0.03 1.20
N ASP A 110 -13.93 -0.26 1.01
CA ASP A 110 -13.20 -1.37 1.64
C ASP A 110 -13.24 -1.26 3.18
N LEU A 111 -13.02 -0.06 3.73
CA LEU A 111 -13.11 0.17 5.17
C LEU A 111 -14.53 -0.12 5.69
N ILE A 112 -15.57 0.38 5.02
CA ILE A 112 -16.97 0.13 5.38
C ILE A 112 -17.26 -1.37 5.35
N SER A 113 -16.84 -2.08 4.30
CA SER A 113 -17.04 -3.53 4.19
C SER A 113 -16.34 -4.28 5.31
N TRP A 114 -15.13 -3.86 5.67
CA TRP A 114 -14.38 -4.45 6.77
C TRP A 114 -15.07 -4.20 8.12
N LEU A 115 -15.50 -2.97 8.38
CA LEU A 115 -16.23 -2.61 9.61
C LEU A 115 -17.55 -3.38 9.74
N ASP A 116 -18.27 -3.61 8.64
CA ASP A 116 -19.50 -4.43 8.65
C ASP A 116 -19.22 -5.88 9.08
N GLU A 117 -18.11 -6.47 8.63
CA GLU A 117 -17.71 -7.81 9.06
C GLU A 117 -17.43 -7.85 10.56
N PHE A 118 -16.75 -6.83 11.09
CA PHE A 118 -16.46 -6.73 12.53
C PHE A 118 -17.73 -6.54 13.35
N ARG A 119 -18.67 -5.73 12.87
CA ARG A 119 -19.99 -5.54 13.49
C ARG A 119 -20.74 -6.85 13.63
N ARG A 120 -20.79 -7.68 12.57
CA ARG A 120 -21.46 -9.00 12.59
C ARG A 120 -20.85 -9.95 13.61
N LYS A 121 -19.55 -9.79 13.91
CA LYS A 121 -18.82 -10.59 14.90
C LYS A 121 -18.84 -9.99 16.32
N GLN A 122 -19.60 -8.91 16.54
CA GLN A 122 -19.78 -8.23 17.83
C GLN A 122 -18.48 -7.71 18.47
N TYR A 123 -17.52 -7.28 17.65
CA TYR A 123 -16.32 -6.62 18.17
C TYR A 123 -16.62 -5.21 18.67
N ARG A 124 -15.83 -4.74 19.64
CA ARG A 124 -15.81 -3.34 20.05
C ARG A 124 -14.79 -2.59 19.20
N ILE A 125 -15.22 -1.48 18.61
CA ILE A 125 -14.37 -0.61 17.80
C ILE A 125 -13.99 0.60 18.67
N LEU A 126 -12.69 0.84 18.81
CA LEU A 126 -12.16 2.03 19.47
C LEU A 126 -11.63 2.99 18.39
N PHE A 127 -12.23 4.17 18.29
CA PHE A 127 -11.70 5.24 17.46
C PHE A 127 -10.68 6.05 18.27
N VAL A 128 -9.44 6.09 17.80
CA VAL A 128 -8.38 6.94 18.37
C VAL A 128 -8.22 8.12 17.43
N VAL A 129 -8.46 9.32 17.95
CA VAL A 129 -8.36 10.59 17.20
C VAL A 129 -7.14 11.34 17.74
N ASP A 130 -6.29 11.84 16.85
CA ASP A 130 -5.04 12.49 17.22
C ASP A 130 -5.26 13.99 17.46
N GLU A 131 -4.97 14.45 18.68
CA GLU A 131 -5.05 15.86 19.10
C GLU A 131 -3.66 16.53 19.14
N ALA A 132 -2.72 16.07 18.31
CA ALA A 132 -1.40 16.67 18.22
C ALA A 132 -1.48 18.16 17.79
N ILE A 133 -0.64 18.99 18.42
CA ILE A 133 -0.51 20.44 18.14
C ILE A 133 -0.17 20.72 16.66
N THR A 134 0.42 19.74 15.96
CA THR A 134 0.77 19.81 14.53
C THR A 134 -0.44 19.70 13.60
N ILE A 135 -1.63 19.37 14.10
CA ILE A 135 -2.85 19.20 13.31
C ILE A 135 -3.59 20.54 13.28
N SER A 136 -3.91 21.02 12.07
CA SER A 136 -4.72 22.24 11.95
C SER A 136 -6.13 22.02 12.48
N THR A 137 -6.78 23.08 12.99
CA THR A 137 -8.16 23.02 13.46
C THR A 137 -9.12 22.46 12.41
N LYS A 138 -8.88 22.75 11.12
CA LYS A 138 -9.65 22.20 10.00
C LYS A 138 -9.51 20.67 9.91
N GLN A 139 -8.28 20.16 9.97
CA GLN A 139 -8.00 18.72 9.91
C GLN A 139 -8.59 17.99 11.12
N TRP A 140 -8.48 18.56 12.31
CA TRP A 140 -9.11 18.01 13.53
C TRP A 140 -10.62 17.84 13.35
N TRP A 141 -11.32 18.88 12.89
CA TRP A 141 -12.76 18.79 12.62
C TRP A 141 -13.12 17.77 11.53
N GLN A 142 -12.26 17.60 10.53
CA GLN A 142 -12.46 16.57 9.51
C GLN A 142 -12.38 15.16 10.10
N GLN A 143 -11.43 14.89 11.01
CA GLN A 143 -11.34 13.61 11.70
C GLN A 143 -12.58 13.33 12.55
N LEU A 144 -13.05 14.32 13.34
CA LEU A 144 -14.27 14.16 14.15
C LEU A 144 -15.52 13.91 13.29
N LYS A 145 -15.68 14.64 12.18
CA LYS A 145 -16.79 14.43 11.24
C LYS A 145 -16.76 13.03 10.63
N PHE A 146 -15.57 12.55 10.30
CA PHE A 146 -15.38 11.21 9.78
C PHE A 146 -15.79 10.12 10.79
N VAL A 147 -15.31 10.23 12.04
CA VAL A 147 -15.71 9.29 13.11
C VAL A 147 -17.21 9.34 13.37
N ALA A 148 -17.80 10.53 13.44
CA ALA A 148 -19.25 10.68 13.62
C ALA A 148 -20.05 10.04 12.48
N ALA A 149 -19.60 10.19 11.23
CA ALA A 149 -20.23 9.55 10.08
C ALA A 149 -20.15 8.02 10.14
N LEU A 150 -18.99 7.47 10.55
CA LEU A 150 -18.85 6.03 10.76
C LEU A 150 -19.77 5.51 11.87
N MET A 151 -19.87 6.21 13.00
CA MET A 151 -20.78 5.83 14.09
C MET A 151 -22.26 5.86 13.66
N GLN A 152 -22.65 6.79 12.78
CA GLN A 152 -24.01 6.83 12.23
C GLN A 152 -24.28 5.71 11.24
N ALA A 153 -23.28 5.31 10.45
CA ALA A 153 -23.41 4.22 9.48
C ALA A 153 -23.45 2.84 10.15
N PHE A 154 -22.86 2.70 11.34
CA PHE A 154 -22.73 1.44 12.08
C PHE A 154 -23.23 1.59 13.53
N PRO A 155 -24.56 1.67 13.75
CA PRO A 155 -25.14 1.67 15.09
C PRO A 155 -25.00 0.32 15.81
#